data_AF-A0A953TG31-F1
#
_entry.id   AF-A0A953TG31-F1
#
_cell.length_a   1.000
_cell.length_b   1.000
_cell.length_c   1.000
_cell.angle_alpha   90.00
_cell.angle_beta   90.00
_cell.angle_gamma   90.00
#
_symmetry.space_group_name_H-M   'P 1'
#
loop_
_entity.id
_entity.type
_entity.pdbx_description
1 polymer ?
#
loop_
_entity_poly.entity_id
_entity_poly.type
_entity_poly.pdbx_seq_one_letter_code
_entity_poly.pdbx_strand_id
1 'polypeptide(L)'
;MIVAINCSGATPLKLRVVTELVDGKAKVSGNTNLPDGTKLLIWLHRNDIRYHANENAVVSAGKFLAGPFGSTKGALLPGTYVVEVIVPMSVVQPPAIRKVIGENYSQFTSPWKVRDSLGTTIEYKARFVVGGKVDPQKVAAAKAEQQRATQQWLEDNCRSNPDLAAALTQQQITAQQRKTLIDQCLAEVRKDKKRTPK
;
A
#
# COMPACT_ATOMS: atom_id res chain seq x y z
N MET A 1 16.54 48.70 10.05
CA MET A 1 16.74 47.25 9.85
C MET A 1 15.38 46.62 9.71
N ILE A 2 14.93 46.34 8.48
CA ILE A 2 13.61 45.75 8.23
C ILE A 2 13.74 44.24 8.40
N VAL A 3 13.13 43.71 9.46
CA VAL A 3 12.98 42.27 9.66
C VAL A 3 11.90 41.79 8.70
N ALA A 4 12.30 41.15 7.61
CA ALA A 4 11.36 40.44 6.74
C ALA A 4 10.83 39.22 7.52
N ILE A 5 9.61 39.35 8.04
CA ILE A 5 8.85 38.22 8.55
C ILE A 5 8.48 37.39 7.32
N ASN A 6 9.26 36.35 7.03
CA ASN A 6 8.84 35.32 6.08
C ASN A 6 7.60 34.64 6.69
N CYS A 7 6.42 35.07 6.27
CA CYS A 7 5.19 34.29 6.43
C CYS A 7 5.30 33.03 5.57
N SER A 8 6.09 32.04 6.02
CA SER A 8 6.08 30.69 5.46
C SER A 8 4.80 29.99 5.93
N GLY A 9 3.68 30.39 5.33
CA GLY A 9 2.44 29.63 5.44
C GLY A 9 2.63 28.24 4.82
N ALA A 10 1.97 27.24 5.38
CA ALA A 10 1.99 25.89 4.83
C ALA A 10 1.47 25.89 3.38
N THR A 11 2.26 25.30 2.47
CA THR A 11 1.98 25.33 1.03
C THR A 11 0.89 24.32 0.67
N PRO A 12 -0.12 24.66 -0.16
CA PRO A 12 -1.06 23.68 -0.65
C PRO A 12 -0.36 22.53 -1.39
N LEU A 13 -0.60 21.30 -0.94
CA LEU A 13 -0.12 20.11 -1.63
C LEU A 13 -0.85 19.96 -2.96
N LYS A 14 -0.06 19.85 -4.02
CA LYS A 14 -0.53 19.56 -5.37
C LYS A 14 -0.26 18.09 -5.64
N LEU A 15 -1.27 17.38 -6.10
CA LEU A 15 -1.14 16.02 -6.59
C LEU A 15 -2.10 15.84 -7.77
N ARG A 16 -1.56 15.39 -8.89
CA ARG A 16 -2.31 14.95 -10.05
C ARG A 16 -1.89 13.53 -10.35
N VAL A 17 -2.84 12.63 -10.48
CA VAL A 17 -2.59 11.21 -10.77
C VAL A 17 -3.29 10.85 -12.07
N VAL A 18 -2.59 10.14 -12.93
CA VAL A 18 -3.10 9.58 -14.18
C VAL A 18 -2.84 8.09 -14.17
N THR A 19 -3.83 7.32 -14.61
CA THR A 19 -3.70 5.87 -14.78
C THR A 19 -3.93 5.53 -16.24
N GLU A 20 -2.96 4.86 -16.84
CA GLU A 20 -3.01 4.44 -18.24
C GLU A 20 -3.02 2.92 -18.32
N LEU A 21 -3.77 2.37 -19.28
CA LEU A 21 -3.78 0.94 -19.57
C LEU A 21 -2.89 0.67 -20.78
N VAL A 22 -1.83 -0.11 -20.58
CA VAL A 22 -0.94 -0.59 -21.64
C VAL A 22 -0.97 -2.11 -21.60
N ASP A 23 -1.40 -2.74 -22.69
CA ASP A 23 -1.59 -4.20 -22.79
C ASP A 23 -2.46 -4.77 -21.66
N GLY A 24 -3.48 -4.01 -21.25
CA GLY A 24 -4.40 -4.38 -20.17
C GLY A 24 -3.79 -4.30 -18.76
N LYS A 25 -2.58 -3.78 -18.60
CA LYS A 25 -1.95 -3.50 -17.30
C LYS A 25 -1.98 -2.01 -17.00
N ALA A 26 -2.18 -1.64 -15.73
CA ALA A 26 -2.25 -0.25 -15.31
C ALA A 26 -0.85 0.31 -15.00
N LYS A 27 -0.49 1.44 -15.61
CA LYS A 27 0.64 2.28 -15.20
C LYS A 27 0.09 3.52 -14.52
N VAL A 28 0.56 3.80 -13.31
CA VAL A 28 0.15 4.98 -12.54
C VAL A 28 1.27 5.99 -12.59
N SER A 29 0.99 7.18 -13.09
CA SER A 29 1.93 8.30 -13.08
C SER A 29 1.31 9.50 -12.37
N GLY A 30 2.13 10.44 -11.94
CA GLY A 30 1.61 11.68 -11.38
C GLY A 30 2.61 12.80 -11.25
N ASN A 31 2.07 13.98 -10.95
CA ASN A 31 2.81 15.20 -10.66
C ASN A 31 2.51 15.67 -9.24
N THR A 32 3.52 16.17 -8.54
CA THR A 32 3.38 16.71 -7.19
C THR A 32 4.41 17.80 -6.89
N ASN A 33 4.14 18.64 -5.90
CA ASN A 33 5.10 19.58 -5.31
C ASN A 33 5.79 19.03 -4.05
N LEU A 34 5.71 17.72 -3.79
CA LEU A 34 6.56 17.07 -2.80
C LEU A 34 8.03 17.13 -3.23
N PRO A 35 8.97 17.20 -2.29
CA PRO A 35 10.40 17.24 -2.61
C PRO A 35 10.86 15.97 -3.33
N ASP A 36 11.83 16.12 -4.22
CA ASP A 36 12.51 15.00 -4.86
C ASP A 36 13.14 14.07 -3.82
N GLY A 37 13.02 12.76 -4.02
CA GLY A 37 13.42 11.74 -3.05
C GLY A 37 12.32 11.36 -2.05
N THR A 38 11.15 12.03 -2.08
CA THR A 38 9.99 11.59 -1.29
C THR A 38 9.57 10.20 -1.73
N LYS A 39 9.49 9.26 -0.78
CA LYS A 39 9.01 7.90 -1.01
C LYS A 39 7.49 7.88 -0.94
N LEU A 40 6.88 7.21 -1.92
CA LEU A 40 5.45 7.00 -2.05
C LEU A 40 5.18 5.49 -2.09
N LEU A 41 3.97 5.13 -1.67
CA LEU A 41 3.46 3.78 -1.84
C LEU A 41 2.18 3.87 -2.66
N ILE A 42 2.16 3.21 -3.82
CA ILE A 42 1.05 3.25 -4.76
C ILE A 42 0.31 1.93 -4.67
N TRP A 43 -0.94 1.96 -4.25
CA TRP A 43 -1.81 0.80 -4.16
C TRP A 43 -2.77 0.79 -5.33
N LEU A 44 -2.98 -0.39 -5.90
CA LEU A 44 -4.06 -0.67 -6.81
C LEU A 44 -4.91 -1.77 -6.21
N HIS A 45 -6.20 -1.50 -6.00
CA HIS A 45 -7.10 -2.50 -5.44
C HIS A 45 -8.48 -2.53 -6.10
N ARG A 46 -9.10 -3.70 -5.98
CA ARG A 46 -10.47 -3.96 -6.39
C ARG A 46 -11.10 -5.00 -5.45
N ASN A 47 -12.06 -4.54 -4.65
CA ASN A 47 -12.53 -5.25 -3.45
C ASN A 47 -13.41 -6.48 -3.75
N ASP A 48 -14.23 -6.47 -4.80
CA ASP A 48 -15.14 -7.57 -5.15
C ASP A 48 -14.39 -8.88 -5.46
N ILE A 49 -13.20 -8.77 -6.06
CA ILE A 49 -12.28 -9.89 -6.34
C ILE A 49 -11.11 -9.98 -5.36
N ARG A 50 -11.07 -9.13 -4.31
CA ARG A 50 -9.95 -9.02 -3.35
C ARG A 50 -8.60 -8.86 -4.04
N TYR A 51 -8.58 -8.16 -5.17
CA TYR A 51 -7.35 -7.84 -5.86
C TYR A 51 -6.67 -6.69 -5.13
N HIS A 52 -5.40 -6.90 -4.77
CA HIS A 52 -4.54 -5.88 -4.18
C HIS A 52 -3.14 -6.04 -4.77
N ALA A 53 -2.57 -4.94 -5.23
CA ALA A 53 -1.18 -4.83 -5.62
C ALA A 53 -0.64 -3.50 -5.12
N ASN A 54 0.65 -3.43 -4.82
CA ASN A 54 1.29 -2.18 -4.47
C ASN A 54 2.71 -2.14 -5.03
N GLU A 55 3.22 -0.92 -5.19
CA GLU A 55 4.59 -0.67 -5.59
C GLU A 55 5.08 0.63 -4.95
N ASN A 56 6.37 0.65 -4.58
CA ASN A 56 7.01 1.87 -4.09
C ASN A 56 7.34 2.78 -5.29
N ALA A 57 7.11 4.07 -5.15
CA ALA A 57 7.56 5.08 -6.10
C ALA A 57 8.38 6.15 -5.38
N VAL A 58 9.21 6.86 -6.14
CA VAL A 58 10.01 7.99 -5.62
C VAL A 58 9.71 9.22 -6.47
N VAL A 59 9.51 10.35 -5.79
CA VAL A 59 9.34 11.63 -6.49
C VAL A 59 10.68 12.06 -7.09
N SER A 60 10.70 12.39 -8.37
CA SER A 60 11.85 12.95 -9.07
C SER A 60 11.37 13.99 -10.08
N ALA A 61 11.98 15.18 -10.06
CA ALA A 61 11.53 16.34 -10.83
C ALA A 61 10.02 16.60 -10.70
N GLY A 62 9.48 16.46 -9.47
CA GLY A 62 8.05 16.62 -9.18
C GLY A 62 7.13 15.59 -9.86
N LYS A 63 7.67 14.44 -10.29
CA LYS A 63 6.94 13.34 -10.95
C LYS A 63 7.16 12.02 -10.22
N PHE A 64 6.25 11.08 -10.39
CA PHE A 64 6.42 9.70 -9.96
C PHE A 64 5.74 8.73 -10.94
N LEU A 65 6.17 7.46 -10.91
CA LEU A 65 5.65 6.37 -11.73
C LEU A 65 5.61 5.09 -10.88
N ALA A 66 4.59 4.26 -11.08
CA ALA A 66 4.46 2.92 -10.53
C ALA A 66 3.72 1.99 -11.50
N GLY A 67 3.97 0.69 -11.37
CA GLY A 67 3.47 -0.34 -12.26
C GLY A 67 4.49 -0.77 -13.32
N PRO A 68 4.10 -1.64 -14.26
CA PRO A 68 2.71 -1.97 -14.61
C PRO A 68 2.04 -2.95 -13.63
N PHE A 69 0.87 -2.58 -13.14
CA PHE A 69 0.02 -3.44 -12.33
C PHE A 69 -0.86 -4.34 -13.20
N GLY A 70 -0.81 -5.65 -12.95
CA GLY A 70 -1.60 -6.66 -13.64
C GLY A 70 -2.17 -7.69 -12.69
N SER A 71 -2.89 -8.68 -13.22
CA SER A 71 -3.20 -9.91 -12.49
C SER A 71 -2.00 -10.86 -12.52
N THR A 72 -2.02 -11.91 -11.69
CA THR A 72 -1.03 -13.01 -11.73
C THR A 72 -0.88 -13.60 -13.14
N LYS A 73 -1.96 -13.54 -13.94
CA LYS A 73 -2.05 -14.10 -15.29
C LYS A 73 -1.88 -13.06 -16.40
N GLY A 74 -1.49 -11.82 -16.07
CA GLY A 74 -1.27 -10.75 -17.05
C GLY A 74 -2.17 -9.54 -16.85
N ALA A 75 -3.10 -9.29 -17.78
CA ALA A 75 -3.95 -8.10 -17.76
C ALA A 75 -4.91 -8.05 -16.55
N LEU A 76 -5.36 -6.86 -16.20
CA LEU A 76 -6.45 -6.64 -15.25
C LEU A 76 -7.77 -7.11 -15.85
N LEU A 77 -8.67 -7.62 -15.00
CA LEU A 77 -10.02 -7.99 -15.43
C LEU A 77 -10.88 -6.74 -15.60
N PRO A 78 -11.84 -6.71 -16.54
CA PRO A 78 -12.79 -5.61 -16.67
C PRO A 78 -13.52 -5.31 -15.36
N GLY A 79 -13.63 -4.02 -15.00
CA GLY A 79 -14.28 -3.55 -13.79
C GLY A 79 -13.65 -2.26 -13.22
N THR A 80 -14.16 -1.83 -12.07
CA THR A 80 -13.73 -0.59 -11.41
C THR A 80 -12.63 -0.87 -10.41
N TYR A 81 -11.53 -0.16 -10.54
CA TYR A 81 -10.38 -0.22 -9.64
C TYR A 81 -10.21 1.10 -8.90
N VAL A 82 -9.55 1.04 -7.75
CA VAL A 82 -9.13 2.21 -6.97
C VAL A 82 -7.60 2.24 -6.97
N VAL A 83 -7.04 3.36 -7.43
CA VAL A 83 -5.65 3.74 -7.17
C VAL A 83 -5.63 4.55 -5.89
N GLU A 84 -4.70 4.21 -5.01
CA GLU A 84 -4.44 4.94 -3.78
C GLU A 84 -2.96 5.32 -3.74
N VAL A 85 -2.68 6.61 -3.65
CA VAL A 85 -1.32 7.16 -3.50
C VAL A 85 -1.15 7.53 -2.04
N ILE A 86 -0.24 6.83 -1.37
CA ILE A 86 0.08 7.02 0.04
C ILE A 86 1.44 7.69 0.13
N VAL A 87 1.51 8.81 0.83
CA VAL A 87 2.78 9.34 1.35
C VAL A 87 2.91 8.84 2.79
N PRO A 88 3.84 7.90 3.06
CA PRO A 88 4.03 7.36 4.40
C PRO A 88 4.59 8.41 5.35
N MET A 89 4.20 8.31 6.63
CA MET A 89 4.54 9.22 7.72
C MET A 89 5.89 9.92 7.56
N SER A 90 5.92 11.23 7.82
CA SER A 90 7.14 12.03 7.69
C SER A 90 8.38 11.38 8.34
N VAL A 91 8.24 10.72 9.49
CA VAL A 91 9.36 10.08 10.22
C VAL A 91 10.06 8.96 9.44
N VAL A 92 9.37 8.27 8.53
CA VAL A 92 9.93 7.18 7.70
C VAL A 92 10.50 7.68 6.37
N GLN A 93 10.37 8.98 6.09
CA GLN A 93 11.00 9.61 4.93
C GLN A 93 12.50 9.83 5.16
N PRO A 94 13.32 9.95 4.09
CA PRO A 94 14.73 10.25 4.25
C PRO A 94 14.98 11.54 5.04
N PRO A 95 16.07 11.64 5.83
CA PRO A 95 16.33 12.80 6.69
C PRO A 95 16.33 14.15 5.97
N ALA A 96 16.83 14.21 4.73
CA ALA A 96 16.82 15.42 3.92
C ALA A 96 15.39 15.87 3.58
N ILE A 97 14.50 14.92 3.28
CA ILE A 97 13.09 15.19 2.94
C ILE A 97 12.33 15.65 4.18
N ARG A 98 12.55 14.99 5.31
CA ARG A 98 11.94 15.32 6.62
C ARG A 98 12.08 16.80 6.97
N LYS A 99 13.26 17.39 6.75
CA LYS A 99 13.53 18.81 7.00
C LYS A 99 12.66 19.73 6.15
N VAL A 100 12.33 19.31 4.93
CA VAL A 100 11.57 20.11 3.96
C VAL A 100 10.05 19.92 4.12
N ILE A 101 9.59 18.72 4.44
CA ILE A 101 8.16 18.44 4.60
C ILE A 101 7.64 18.78 6.00
N GLY A 102 8.55 18.86 6.99
CA GLY A 102 8.21 19.05 8.40
C GLY A 102 7.55 17.83 9.04
N GLU A 103 7.49 17.84 10.37
CA GLU A 103 6.78 16.81 11.11
C GLU A 103 5.29 16.79 10.74
N ASN A 104 4.73 15.60 10.54
CA ASN A 104 3.32 15.44 10.16
C ASN A 104 2.92 16.30 8.94
N TYR A 105 3.88 16.52 8.04
CA TYR A 105 3.75 17.37 6.85
C TYR A 105 3.35 18.82 7.16
N SER A 106 3.82 19.39 8.28
CA SER A 106 3.47 20.75 8.71
C SER A 106 3.74 21.83 7.65
N GLN A 107 4.65 21.58 6.71
CA GLN A 107 4.96 22.51 5.61
C GLN A 107 3.91 22.49 4.49
N PHE A 108 2.92 21.58 4.55
CA PHE A 108 1.86 21.47 3.56
C PHE A 108 0.46 21.57 4.15
N THR A 109 -0.46 22.22 3.43
CA THR A 109 -1.91 22.06 3.63
C THR A 109 -2.45 21.05 2.62
N SER A 110 -3.31 20.13 3.03
CA SER A 110 -3.87 19.12 2.13
C SER A 110 -5.15 18.53 2.71
N PRO A 111 -6.22 18.35 1.90
CA PRO A 111 -7.42 17.64 2.33
C PRO A 111 -7.20 16.13 2.47
N TRP A 112 -6.04 15.62 2.00
CA TRP A 112 -5.71 14.20 2.00
C TRP A 112 -4.89 13.79 3.22
N LYS A 113 -4.65 14.69 4.18
CA LYS A 113 -3.98 14.31 5.43
C LYS A 113 -4.90 13.40 6.25
N VAL A 114 -4.39 12.24 6.61
CA VAL A 114 -5.04 11.32 7.54
C VAL A 114 -4.15 11.23 8.77
N ARG A 115 -4.74 11.39 9.96
CA ARG A 115 -4.02 11.31 11.23
C ARG A 115 -4.60 10.20 12.08
N ASP A 116 -3.73 9.38 12.63
CA ASP A 116 -4.03 8.34 13.60
C ASP A 116 -3.08 8.41 14.81
N SER A 117 -3.04 7.35 15.62
CA SER A 117 -2.17 7.26 16.79
C SER A 117 -0.69 7.08 16.46
N LEU A 118 -0.35 6.65 15.23
CA LEU A 118 1.01 6.40 14.79
C LEU A 118 1.61 7.63 14.11
N GLY A 119 0.79 8.47 13.47
CA GLY A 119 1.24 9.74 12.91
C GLY A 119 0.27 10.31 11.89
N THR A 120 0.82 11.05 10.93
CA THR A 120 0.06 11.62 9.81
C THR A 120 0.57 11.04 8.49
N THR A 121 -0.32 10.53 7.65
CA THR A 121 -0.11 10.12 6.27
C THR A 121 -0.77 11.12 5.31
N ILE A 122 -0.47 11.00 4.02
CA ILE A 122 -1.24 11.67 2.96
C ILE A 122 -1.80 10.60 2.05
N GLU A 123 -3.12 10.55 1.88
CA GLU A 123 -3.83 9.48 1.18
C GLU A 123 -4.76 10.05 0.10
N TYR A 124 -4.35 9.89 -1.16
CA TYR A 124 -5.17 10.28 -2.30
C TYR A 124 -5.77 9.04 -2.97
N LYS A 125 -7.07 9.09 -3.27
CA LYS A 125 -7.81 7.99 -3.90
C LYS A 125 -8.45 8.44 -5.21
N ALA A 126 -8.27 7.65 -6.26
CA ALA A 126 -8.94 7.84 -7.54
C ALA A 126 -9.47 6.51 -8.07
N ARG A 127 -10.62 6.56 -8.75
CA ARG A 127 -11.19 5.40 -9.44
C ARG A 127 -10.89 5.46 -10.93
N PHE A 128 -10.66 4.31 -11.53
CA PHE A 128 -10.65 4.15 -12.98
C PHE A 128 -11.33 2.84 -13.39
N VAL A 129 -11.74 2.77 -14.65
CA VAL A 129 -12.46 1.62 -15.20
C VAL A 129 -11.57 0.91 -16.20
N VAL A 130 -11.38 -0.39 -16.01
CA VAL A 130 -10.87 -1.28 -17.05
C VAL A 130 -12.08 -1.70 -17.90
N GLY A 131 -12.10 -1.24 -19.15
CA GLY A 131 -13.19 -1.50 -20.09
C GLY A 131 -13.29 -2.98 -20.48
N GLY A 132 -14.46 -3.36 -21.02
CA GLY A 132 -14.77 -4.71 -21.47
C GLY A 132 -15.94 -5.34 -20.72
N LYS A 133 -16.38 -6.51 -21.20
CA LYS A 133 -17.47 -7.26 -20.57
C LYS A 133 -16.95 -7.94 -19.30
N VAL A 134 -17.58 -7.65 -18.16
CA VAL A 134 -17.32 -8.38 -16.92
C VAL A 134 -17.81 -9.81 -17.08
N ASP A 135 -16.90 -10.77 -16.94
CA ASP A 135 -17.18 -12.21 -16.99
C ASP A 135 -17.27 -12.74 -15.55
N PRO A 136 -18.47 -13.15 -15.08
CA PRO A 136 -18.67 -13.63 -13.71
C PRO A 136 -17.81 -14.85 -13.35
N GLN A 137 -17.51 -15.73 -14.32
CA GLN A 137 -16.68 -16.91 -14.06
C GLN A 137 -15.23 -16.49 -13.82
N LYS A 138 -14.70 -15.55 -14.61
CA LYS A 138 -13.35 -15.01 -14.40
C LYS A 138 -13.24 -14.24 -13.09
N VAL A 139 -14.27 -13.48 -12.72
CA VAL A 139 -14.37 -12.78 -11.44
C VAL A 139 -14.34 -13.78 -10.27
N ALA A 140 -15.17 -14.83 -10.32
CA ALA A 140 -15.20 -15.87 -9.29
C ALA A 140 -13.86 -16.61 -9.20
N ALA A 141 -13.25 -16.95 -10.34
CA ALA A 141 -11.95 -17.60 -10.38
C ALA A 141 -10.83 -16.73 -9.78
N ALA A 142 -10.81 -15.43 -10.12
CA ALA A 142 -9.83 -14.49 -9.57
C ALA A 142 -9.99 -14.32 -8.06
N LYS A 143 -11.23 -14.21 -7.57
CA LYS A 143 -11.52 -14.16 -6.13
C LYS A 143 -11.04 -15.42 -5.42
N ALA A 144 -11.31 -16.60 -5.98
CA ALA A 144 -10.87 -17.89 -5.41
C ALA A 144 -9.35 -18.07 -5.47
N GLU A 145 -8.69 -17.54 -6.49
CA GLU A 145 -7.22 -17.48 -6.57
C GLU A 145 -6.64 -16.60 -5.46
N GLN A 146 -7.15 -15.37 -5.29
CA GLN A 146 -6.68 -14.47 -4.22
C GLN A 146 -6.92 -15.05 -2.83
N GLN A 147 -8.09 -15.66 -2.59
CA GLN A 147 -8.36 -16.33 -1.31
C GLN A 147 -7.38 -17.46 -1.00
N ARG A 148 -6.99 -18.24 -2.02
CA ARG A 148 -5.97 -19.29 -1.85
C ARG A 148 -4.59 -18.70 -1.56
N ALA A 149 -4.21 -17.64 -2.26
CA ALA A 149 -2.95 -16.95 -2.01
C ALA A 149 -2.89 -16.33 -0.60
N THR A 150 -3.96 -15.67 -0.15
CA THR A 150 -4.05 -15.15 1.23
C THR A 150 -3.95 -16.28 2.25
N GLN A 151 -4.65 -17.40 2.02
CA GLN A 151 -4.61 -18.54 2.93
C GLN A 151 -3.20 -19.12 3.02
N GLN A 152 -2.53 -19.27 1.90
CA GLN A 152 -1.15 -19.76 1.85
C GLN A 152 -0.20 -18.82 2.60
N TRP A 153 -0.31 -17.50 2.37
CA TRP A 153 0.50 -16.50 3.08
C TRP A 153 0.30 -16.54 4.60
N LEU A 154 -0.94 -16.73 5.08
CA LEU A 154 -1.22 -16.89 6.51
C LEU A 154 -0.54 -18.12 7.08
N GLU A 155 -0.62 -19.26 6.38
CA GLU A 155 0.02 -20.50 6.81
C GLU A 155 1.56 -20.40 6.80
N ASP A 156 2.13 -19.74 5.80
CA ASP A 156 3.57 -19.50 5.71
C ASP A 156 4.06 -18.59 6.83
N ASN A 157 3.31 -17.52 7.14
CA ASN A 157 3.61 -16.65 8.28
C ASN A 157 3.51 -17.38 9.63
N CYS A 158 2.54 -18.29 9.81
CA CYS A 158 2.51 -19.12 11.01
C CYS A 158 3.82 -19.90 11.19
N ARG A 159 4.47 -20.30 10.10
CA ARG A 159 5.72 -21.07 10.11
C ARG A 159 6.96 -20.20 10.31
N SER A 160 6.98 -18.98 9.81
CA SER A 160 8.16 -18.09 9.81
C SER A 160 8.18 -17.10 10.97
N ASN A 161 7.03 -16.61 11.41
CA ASN A 161 6.95 -15.57 12.44
C ASN A 161 7.59 -15.95 13.78
N PRO A 162 7.48 -17.20 14.30
CA PRO A 162 8.17 -17.57 15.53
C PRO A 162 9.69 -17.38 15.45
N ASP A 163 10.29 -17.74 14.32
CA ASP A 163 11.73 -17.61 14.10
C ASP A 163 12.13 -16.13 13.98
N LEU A 164 11.33 -15.35 13.25
CA LEU A 164 11.54 -13.90 13.12
C LEU A 164 11.41 -13.19 14.47
N ALA A 165 10.39 -13.52 15.25
CA ALA A 165 10.17 -12.93 16.58
C ALA A 165 11.35 -13.24 17.51
N ALA A 166 11.79 -14.51 17.55
CA ALA A 166 12.95 -14.93 18.34
C ALA A 166 14.22 -14.18 17.94
N ALA A 167 14.46 -13.99 16.64
CA ALA A 167 15.60 -13.22 16.15
C ALA A 167 15.54 -11.74 16.55
N LEU A 168 14.37 -11.10 16.45
CA LEU A 168 14.17 -9.69 16.81
C LEU A 168 14.30 -9.44 18.32
N THR A 169 13.88 -10.40 19.15
CA THR A 169 13.97 -10.29 20.62
C THR A 169 15.25 -10.90 21.19
N GLN A 170 16.14 -11.42 20.34
CA GLN A 170 17.36 -12.15 20.72
C GLN A 170 17.07 -13.33 21.68
N GLN A 171 15.89 -13.93 21.58
CA GLN A 171 15.49 -15.09 22.36
C GLN A 171 15.82 -16.39 21.62
N GLN A 172 16.25 -17.40 22.35
CA GLN A 172 16.36 -18.76 21.81
C GLN A 172 15.03 -19.50 22.00
N ILE A 173 14.52 -20.12 20.93
CA ILE A 173 13.34 -20.98 20.99
C ILE A 173 13.76 -22.43 20.71
N THR A 174 13.26 -23.35 21.53
CA THR A 174 13.45 -24.77 21.30
C THR A 174 12.58 -25.25 20.13
N ALA A 175 12.96 -26.38 19.52
CA ALA A 175 12.16 -27.01 18.48
C ALA A 175 10.71 -27.30 18.92
N GLN A 176 10.53 -27.69 20.20
CA GLN A 176 9.21 -27.98 20.75
C GLN A 176 8.36 -26.71 20.93
N GLN A 177 8.95 -25.63 21.46
CA GLN A 177 8.25 -24.34 21.58
C GLN A 177 7.87 -23.80 20.20
N ARG A 178 8.79 -23.86 19.23
CA ARG A 178 8.55 -23.48 17.84
C ARG A 178 7.36 -24.25 17.27
N LYS A 179 7.34 -25.57 17.42
CA LYS A 179 6.24 -26.42 16.96
C LYS A 179 4.90 -26.01 17.58
N THR A 180 4.86 -25.80 18.90
CA THR A 180 3.63 -25.39 19.60
C THR A 180 3.09 -24.06 19.08
N LEU A 181 3.95 -23.06 18.87
CA LEU A 181 3.55 -21.75 18.34
C LEU A 181 2.96 -21.87 16.93
N ILE A 182 3.59 -22.67 16.06
CA ILE A 182 3.10 -22.92 14.70
C ILE A 182 1.73 -23.61 14.75
N ASP A 183 1.59 -24.67 15.55
CA ASP A 183 0.36 -25.46 15.66
C ASP A 183 -0.81 -24.60 16.18
N GLN A 184 -0.56 -23.74 17.17
CA GLN A 184 -1.55 -22.79 17.69
C GLN A 184 -1.97 -21.77 16.63
N CYS A 185 -1.02 -21.17 15.92
CA CYS A 185 -1.32 -20.22 14.84
C CYS A 185 -2.17 -20.87 13.74
N LEU A 186 -1.79 -22.06 13.28
CA LEU A 186 -2.53 -22.79 12.25
C LEU A 186 -3.94 -23.19 12.73
N ALA A 187 -4.11 -23.49 14.01
CA ALA A 187 -5.43 -23.78 14.58
C ALA A 187 -6.35 -22.55 14.53
N GLU A 188 -5.85 -21.35 14.83
CA GLU A 188 -6.63 -20.11 14.74
C GLU A 188 -6.97 -19.75 13.28
N VAL A 189 -6.00 -19.82 12.37
CA VAL A 189 -6.22 -19.60 10.93
C VAL A 189 -7.33 -20.53 10.40
N ARG A 190 -7.35 -21.79 10.83
CA ARG A 190 -8.40 -22.77 10.44
C ARG A 190 -9.77 -22.43 11.03
N LYS A 191 -9.84 -21.83 12.22
CA LYS A 191 -11.11 -21.38 12.83
C LYS A 191 -11.70 -20.20 12.05
N ASP A 192 -10.89 -19.24 11.66
CA ASP A 192 -11.35 -18.06 10.91
C ASP A 192 -11.89 -18.42 9.52
N LYS A 193 -11.27 -19.42 8.86
CA LYS A 193 -11.79 -19.99 7.62
C LYS A 193 -13.20 -20.55 7.76
N LYS A 194 -13.56 -21.11 8.93
CA LYS A 194 -14.91 -21.65 9.20
C LYS A 194 -15.95 -20.56 9.50
N ARG A 195 -15.52 -19.38 9.93
CA ARG A 195 -16.40 -18.25 10.31
C ARG A 195 -16.75 -17.31 9.16
N THR A 196 -16.01 -17.36 8.05
CA THR A 196 -16.29 -16.51 6.88
C THR A 196 -17.48 -17.13 6.11
N PRO A 197 -18.64 -16.46 5.99
CA PRO A 197 -19.76 -17.00 5.20
C PRO A 197 -19.35 -17.18 3.73
N LYS A 198 -19.83 -18.27 3.12
CA LYS A 198 -19.59 -18.64 1.72
C LYS A 198 -20.13 -17.59 0.76
#